data_AF-A0A2D5AV05-F1
#
_entry.id   AF-A0A2D5AV05-F1
#
_cell.length_a   1.000
_cell.length_b   1.000
_cell.length_c   1.000
_cell.angle_alpha   90.00
_cell.angle_beta   90.00
_cell.angle_gamma   90.00
#
_symmetry.space_group_name_H-M   'P 1'
#
loop_
_entity.id
_entity.type
_entity.pdbx_description
1 polymer ?
#
loop_
_entity_poly.entity_id
_entity_poly.type
_entity_poly.pdbx_seq_one_letter_code
_entity_poly.pdbx_strand_id
1 'polypeptide(L)'
;MNPATGFTAFFLLTLMLLAAVAATGLRARRRWHLTFVALSFGSLGVAIYYAKQLGQVYDLESAGRITAVHLTLAKVATFSFLLPVLSGIATVRNRANIVWHRRLAWSVLSMTVLSALTGVWMILAAKPF
;
A
#
# COMPACT_ATOMS: atom_id res chain seq x y z
N MET A 1 -13.31 1.52 -17.51
CA MET A 1 -13.91 0.92 -16.29
C MET A 1 -14.44 2.03 -15.42
N ASN A 2 -15.52 1.80 -14.67
CA ASN A 2 -15.98 2.72 -13.63
C ASN A 2 -14.85 2.93 -12.59
N PRO A 3 -14.54 4.17 -12.15
CA PRO A 3 -13.54 4.44 -11.12
C PRO A 3 -13.69 3.59 -9.86
N ALA A 4 -14.92 3.36 -9.38
CA ALA A 4 -15.19 2.50 -8.23
C ALA A 4 -14.73 1.06 -8.45
N THR A 5 -15.11 0.47 -9.59
CA THR A 5 -14.70 -0.90 -9.94
C THR A 5 -13.19 -1.01 -10.13
N GLY A 6 -12.57 -0.02 -10.79
CA GLY A 6 -11.12 0.03 -10.99
C GLY A 6 -10.38 0.12 -9.65
N PHE A 7 -10.80 1.03 -8.77
CA PHE A 7 -10.23 1.16 -7.43
C PHE A 7 -10.37 -0.14 -6.64
N THR A 8 -11.58 -0.70 -6.53
CA THR A 8 -11.82 -1.93 -5.75
C THR A 8 -10.98 -3.10 -6.28
N ALA A 9 -10.94 -3.30 -7.59
CA ALA A 9 -10.16 -4.39 -8.19
C ALA A 9 -8.66 -4.26 -7.90
N PHE A 10 -8.08 -3.09 -8.16
CA PHE A 10 -6.64 -2.88 -7.94
C PHE A 10 -6.28 -2.74 -6.46
N PHE A 11 -7.19 -2.28 -5.60
CA PHE A 11 -7.02 -2.29 -4.15
C PHE A 11 -6.92 -3.72 -3.62
N LEU A 12 -7.89 -4.58 -3.97
CA LEU A 12 -7.87 -5.99 -3.56
C LEU A 12 -6.66 -6.74 -4.13
N LEU A 13 -6.33 -6.50 -5.40
CA LEU A 13 -5.13 -7.05 -6.01
C LEU A 13 -3.86 -6.61 -5.26
N THR A 14 -3.76 -5.34 -4.86
CA THR A 14 -2.62 -4.85 -4.07
C THR A 14 -2.52 -5.55 -2.72
N LEU A 15 -3.65 -5.75 -2.02
CA LEU A 15 -3.65 -6.49 -0.75
C LEU A 15 -3.21 -7.95 -0.93
N MET A 16 -3.68 -8.62 -1.98
CA MET A 16 -3.26 -9.99 -2.31
C MET A 16 -1.77 -10.06 -2.63
N LEU A 17 -1.26 -9.11 -3.42
CA LEU A 17 0.16 -9.04 -3.78
C LEU A 17 1.02 -8.74 -2.55
N LEU A 18 0.61 -7.85 -1.65
CA LEU A 18 1.31 -7.58 -0.38
C LEU A 18 1.34 -8.81 0.53
N ALA A 19 0.25 -9.58 0.61
CA ALA A 19 0.23 -10.85 1.32
C ALA A 19 1.22 -11.85 0.69
N ALA A 20 1.31 -11.90 -0.65
CA ALA A 20 2.29 -12.71 -1.36
C ALA A 20 3.73 -12.23 -1.12
N VAL A 21 3.99 -10.93 -1.07
CA VAL A 21 5.29 -10.34 -0.70
C VAL A 21 5.71 -10.82 0.69
N ALA A 22 4.81 -10.73 1.68
CA ALA A 22 5.09 -11.18 3.04
C ALA A 22 5.35 -12.70 3.09
N ALA A 23 4.48 -13.51 2.47
CA ALA A 23 4.61 -14.96 2.45
C ALA A 23 5.88 -15.44 1.74
N THR A 24 6.23 -14.85 0.60
CA THR A 24 7.46 -15.20 -0.12
C THR A 24 8.72 -14.71 0.58
N GLY A 25 8.64 -13.58 1.29
CA GLY A 25 9.71 -13.07 2.15
C GLY A 25 10.01 -14.01 3.33
N LEU A 26 8.97 -14.49 4.01
CA LEU A 26 9.10 -15.47 5.10
C LEU A 26 9.66 -16.82 4.63
N ARG A 27 9.34 -17.24 3.41
CA ARG A 27 9.86 -18.47 2.79
C ARG A 27 11.22 -18.30 2.10
N ALA A 28 11.87 -17.13 2.24
CA ALA A 28 13.14 -16.79 1.59
C ALA A 28 13.15 -17.00 0.06
N ARG A 29 11.99 -16.90 -0.61
CA ARG A 29 11.86 -17.08 -2.06
C ARG A 29 12.16 -15.78 -2.82
N ARG A 30 13.44 -15.42 -2.88
CA ARG A 30 13.91 -14.11 -3.37
C ARG A 30 13.35 -13.69 -4.74
N ARG A 31 13.41 -14.56 -5.75
CA ARG A 31 12.93 -14.22 -7.11
C ARG A 31 11.45 -13.82 -7.09
N TRP A 32 10.63 -14.68 -6.49
CA TRP A 32 9.19 -14.43 -6.33
C TRP A 32 8.89 -13.21 -5.49
N HIS A 33 9.62 -13.02 -4.38
CA HIS A 33 9.47 -11.85 -3.53
C HIS A 33 9.69 -10.55 -4.31
N LEU A 34 10.78 -10.45 -5.07
CA LEU A 34 11.06 -9.25 -5.88
C LEU A 34 10.00 -9.03 -6.97
N THR A 35 9.54 -10.10 -7.62
CA THR A 35 8.43 -10.02 -8.59
C THR A 35 7.16 -9.47 -7.93
N PHE A 36 6.74 -10.03 -6.79
CA PHE A 36 5.55 -9.56 -6.09
C PHE A 36 5.69 -8.14 -5.56
N VAL A 37 6.89 -7.71 -5.14
CA VAL A 37 7.15 -6.32 -4.75
C VAL A 37 6.91 -5.39 -5.93
N ALA A 38 7.49 -5.68 -7.10
CA ALA A 38 7.31 -4.86 -8.30
C ALA A 38 5.84 -4.80 -8.74
N LEU A 39 5.15 -5.96 -8.77
CA LEU A 39 3.72 -6.02 -9.07
C LEU A 39 2.88 -5.24 -8.06
N SER A 40 3.22 -5.30 -6.77
CA SER A 40 2.51 -4.55 -5.71
C SER A 40 2.61 -3.05 -5.94
N PHE A 41 3.80 -2.53 -6.28
CA PHE A 41 3.97 -1.11 -6.59
C PHE A 41 3.19 -0.69 -7.84
N GLY A 42 3.22 -1.52 -8.90
CA GLY A 42 2.44 -1.27 -10.11
C GLY A 42 0.93 -1.23 -9.82
N SER A 43 0.41 -2.24 -9.12
CA SER A 43 -0.99 -2.34 -8.72
C SER A 43 -1.41 -1.18 -7.81
N LEU A 44 -0.57 -0.81 -6.83
CA LEU A 44 -0.81 0.34 -5.95
C LEU A 44 -0.88 1.65 -6.73
N GLY A 45 0.01 1.86 -7.71
CA GLY A 45 -0.01 3.04 -8.57
C GLY A 45 -1.33 3.16 -9.33
N VAL A 46 -1.84 2.05 -9.86
CA VAL A 46 -3.15 2.02 -10.54
C VAL A 46 -4.31 2.23 -9.57
N ALA A 47 -4.25 1.66 -8.36
CA ALA A 47 -5.24 1.89 -7.32
C ALA A 47 -5.31 3.39 -6.94
N ILE A 48 -4.15 4.06 -6.79
CA ILE A 48 -4.08 5.50 -6.51
C ILE A 48 -4.65 6.33 -7.67
N TYR A 49 -4.39 5.92 -8.92
CA TYR A 49 -4.97 6.58 -10.09
C TYR A 49 -6.50 6.56 -10.04
N TYR A 50 -7.12 5.40 -9.79
CA TYR A 50 -8.58 5.30 -9.67
C TYR A 50 -9.09 5.99 -8.40
N ALA A 51 -8.35 5.97 -7.29
CA ALA A 51 -8.72 6.69 -6.07
C ALA A 51 -8.81 8.21 -6.30
N LYS A 52 -7.90 8.78 -7.10
CA LYS A 52 -7.97 10.19 -7.51
C LYS A 52 -9.22 10.49 -8.32
N GLN A 53 -9.63 9.58 -9.21
CA GLN A 53 -10.88 9.73 -9.96
C GLN A 53 -12.12 9.61 -9.06
N LEU A 54 -12.09 8.71 -8.07
CA LEU A 54 -13.13 8.62 -7.04
C LEU A 54 -13.29 9.95 -6.28
N GLY A 55 -12.19 10.63 -5.97
CA GLY A 55 -12.22 11.96 -5.34
C GLY A 55 -12.84 13.07 -6.20
N GLN A 56 -13.11 12.81 -7.49
CA GLN A 56 -13.86 13.75 -8.35
C GLN A 56 -15.37 13.49 -8.32
N VAL A 57 -15.81 12.34 -7.81
CA VAL A 57 -17.23 11.93 -7.76
C VAL A 57 -17.76 11.76 -6.34
N TYR A 58 -16.89 11.79 -5.32
CA TYR A 58 -17.26 11.81 -3.90
C TYR A 58 -16.76 13.09 -3.22
N ASP A 59 -17.60 13.67 -2.36
CA ASP A 59 -17.20 14.69 -1.41
C ASP A 59 -16.44 14.04 -0.25
N LEU A 60 -15.12 13.94 -0.38
CA LEU A 60 -14.27 13.38 0.66
C LEU A 60 -14.22 14.25 1.92
N GLU A 61 -14.52 15.55 1.85
CA GLU A 61 -14.54 16.42 3.04
C GLU A 61 -15.71 16.10 3.95
N SER A 62 -16.82 15.61 3.39
CA SER A 62 -17.99 15.14 4.16
C SER A 62 -17.68 13.99 5.12
N ALA A 63 -16.59 13.23 4.89
CA ALA A 63 -16.13 12.19 5.82
C ALA A 63 -15.46 12.76 7.10
N GLY A 64 -15.21 14.07 7.14
CA GLY A 64 -14.69 14.77 8.31
C GLY A 64 -13.20 14.52 8.57
N ARG A 65 -12.81 14.40 9.84
CA ARG A 65 -11.38 14.33 10.25
C ARG A 65 -10.64 13.11 9.67
N ILE A 66 -11.36 12.03 9.30
CA ILE A 66 -10.74 10.82 8.76
C ILE A 66 -10.01 11.09 7.44
N THR A 67 -10.48 12.06 6.64
CA THR A 67 -9.87 12.42 5.36
C THR A 67 -8.45 12.95 5.56
N ALA A 68 -8.26 13.87 6.50
CA ALA A 68 -6.94 14.40 6.83
C ALA A 68 -6.01 13.32 7.43
N VAL A 69 -6.57 12.44 8.29
CA VAL A 69 -5.83 11.31 8.89
C VAL A 69 -5.37 10.34 7.79
N HIS A 70 -6.27 9.90 6.92
CA HIS A 70 -5.96 9.00 5.83
C HIS A 70 -4.92 9.60 4.89
N LEU A 71 -5.10 10.84 4.43
CA LEU A 71 -4.16 11.50 3.52
C LEU A 71 -2.76 11.65 4.14
N THR A 72 -2.67 11.96 5.44
CA THR A 72 -1.40 12.03 6.16
C THR A 72 -0.75 10.66 6.24
N LEU A 73 -1.51 9.66 6.68
CA LEU A 73 -1.02 8.29 6.83
C LEU A 73 -0.60 7.68 5.48
N ALA A 74 -1.37 7.90 4.42
CA ALA A 74 -1.08 7.45 3.07
C ALA A 74 0.22 8.08 2.54
N LYS A 75 0.44 9.38 2.75
CA LYS A 75 1.69 10.05 2.38
C LYS A 75 2.87 9.45 3.14
N VAL A 76 2.78 9.37 4.47
CA VAL A 76 3.87 8.85 5.30
C VAL A 76 4.17 7.38 4.98
N ALA A 77 3.15 6.53 4.82
CA ALA A 77 3.32 5.13 4.43
C ALA A 77 3.99 5.01 3.05
N THR A 78 3.56 5.83 2.07
CA THR A 78 4.13 5.84 0.72
C THR A 78 5.62 6.20 0.74
N PHE A 79 6.01 7.27 1.44
CA PHE A 79 7.42 7.62 1.59
C PHE A 79 8.21 6.56 2.36
N SER A 80 7.59 5.94 3.37
CA SER A 80 8.23 4.93 4.20
C SER A 80 8.56 3.66 3.42
N PHE A 81 7.93 3.39 2.27
CA PHE A 81 8.32 2.29 1.38
C PHE A 81 9.77 2.36 0.89
N LEU A 82 10.40 3.55 0.89
CA LEU A 82 11.83 3.67 0.59
C LEU A 82 12.68 2.86 1.60
N LEU A 83 12.27 2.77 2.86
CA LEU A 83 13.01 2.05 3.91
C LEU A 83 13.13 0.53 3.63
N PRO A 84 12.04 -0.24 3.39
CA PRO A 84 12.13 -1.64 3.03
C PRO A 84 12.77 -1.86 1.66
N VAL A 85 12.62 -0.94 0.70
CA VAL A 85 13.29 -1.04 -0.61
C VAL A 85 14.81 -0.91 -0.46
N LEU A 86 15.29 0.14 0.19
CA LEU A 86 16.72 0.38 0.39
C LEU A 86 17.35 -0.73 1.27
N SER A 87 16.71 -1.09 2.37
CA SER A 87 17.18 -2.21 3.21
C SER A 87 17.09 -3.57 2.50
N GLY A 88 16.14 -3.75 1.57
CA GLY A 88 16.04 -4.94 0.73
C GLY A 88 17.20 -5.05 -0.24
N ILE A 89 17.57 -3.95 -0.90
CA ILE A 89 18.77 -3.86 -1.75
C ILE A 89 20.03 -4.14 -0.92
N ALA A 90 20.13 -3.58 0.29
CA ALA A 90 21.25 -3.85 1.21
C ALA A 90 21.30 -5.32 1.64
N THR A 91 20.15 -5.97 1.87
CA THR A 91 20.05 -7.40 2.23
C THR A 91 20.44 -8.31 1.07
N VAL A 92 20.13 -7.91 -0.16
CA VAL A 92 20.56 -8.59 -1.38
C VAL A 92 22.08 -8.64 -1.50
N ARG A 93 22.76 -7.55 -1.11
CA ARG A 93 24.23 -7.43 -1.15
C ARG A 93 24.89 -8.10 0.06
N ASN A 94 24.29 -7.95 1.24
CA ASN A 94 24.80 -8.52 2.49
C ASN A 94 23.65 -9.05 3.35
N ARG A 95 23.62 -10.39 3.55
CA ARG A 95 22.56 -11.07 4.32
C ARG A 95 22.51 -10.66 5.79
N ALA A 96 23.57 -10.08 6.35
CA ALA A 96 23.55 -9.57 7.74
C ALA A 96 22.44 -8.53 7.98
N ASN A 97 21.99 -7.84 6.93
CA ASN A 97 20.94 -6.82 7.02
C ASN A 97 19.51 -7.37 7.10
N ILE A 98 19.32 -8.70 7.02
CA ILE A 98 17.98 -9.31 6.95
C ILE A 98 17.10 -8.98 8.15
N VAL A 99 17.68 -8.84 9.35
CA VAL A 99 16.93 -8.51 10.58
C VAL A 99 16.37 -7.10 10.49
N TRP A 100 17.17 -6.15 10.00
CA TRP A 100 16.75 -4.76 9.81
C TRP A 100 15.72 -4.63 8.71
N HIS A 101 15.93 -5.27 7.57
CA HIS A 101 14.94 -5.30 6.50
C HIS A 101 13.60 -5.86 6.98
N ARG A 102 13.62 -6.97 7.74
CA ARG A 102 12.39 -7.57 8.28
C ARG A 102 11.66 -6.61 9.22
N ARG A 103 12.38 -5.92 10.12
CA ARG A 103 11.78 -4.93 11.04
C ARG A 103 11.14 -3.78 10.27
N LEU A 104 11.89 -3.16 9.34
CA LEU A 104 11.39 -2.05 8.52
C LEU A 104 10.21 -2.47 7.65
N ALA A 105 10.27 -3.64 7.02
CA ALA A 105 9.20 -4.17 6.19
C ALA A 105 7.91 -4.38 7.00
N TRP A 106 7.98 -4.97 8.20
CA TRP A 106 6.80 -5.13 9.05
C TRP A 106 6.25 -3.80 9.55
N SER A 107 7.10 -2.84 9.93
CA SER A 107 6.66 -1.49 10.33
C SER A 107 5.88 -0.80 9.20
N VAL A 108 6.43 -0.80 7.99
CA VAL A 108 5.79 -0.15 6.84
C VAL A 108 4.54 -0.92 6.37
N LEU A 109 4.56 -2.25 6.43
CA LEU A 109 3.38 -3.06 6.13
C LEU A 109 2.23 -2.76 7.09
N SER A 110 2.51 -2.66 8.40
CA SER A 110 1.49 -2.28 9.39
C SER A 110 0.92 -0.89 9.12
N MET A 111 1.77 0.10 8.79
CA MET A 111 1.29 1.42 8.39
C MET A 111 0.44 1.38 7.11
N THR A 112 0.81 0.53 6.16
CA THR A 112 0.06 0.34 4.91
C THR A 112 -1.32 -0.25 5.18
N VAL A 113 -1.42 -1.24 6.08
CA VAL A 113 -2.70 -1.81 6.51
C VAL A 113 -3.55 -0.75 7.19
N LEU A 114 -3.00 0.04 8.12
CA LEU A 114 -3.72 1.14 8.75
C LEU A 114 -4.18 2.20 7.73
N SER A 115 -3.34 2.51 6.73
CA SER A 115 -3.70 3.42 5.63
C SER A 115 -4.85 2.86 4.78
N ALA A 116 -4.81 1.57 4.47
CA ALA A 116 -5.87 0.89 3.73
C ALA A 116 -7.20 0.91 4.50
N LEU A 117 -7.18 0.61 5.80
CA LEU A 117 -8.36 0.65 6.66
C LEU A 117 -8.96 2.05 6.76
N THR A 118 -8.12 3.07 6.99
CA THR A 118 -8.59 4.46 7.04
C THR A 118 -9.10 4.96 5.70
N GLY A 119 -8.54 4.49 4.57
CA GLY A 119 -9.00 4.83 3.23
C GLY A 119 -10.36 4.22 2.90
N VAL A 120 -10.57 2.95 3.25
CA VAL A 120 -11.88 2.31 3.13
C VAL A 120 -12.91 3.04 3.99
N TRP A 121 -12.58 3.34 5.25
CA TRP A 121 -13.48 4.10 6.13
C TRP A 121 -13.81 5.47 5.54
N MET A 122 -12.82 6.23 5.05
CA MET A 122 -13.04 7.53 4.41
C MET A 122 -14.04 7.43 3.25
N ILE A 123 -13.89 6.46 2.35
CA ILE A 123 -14.81 6.29 1.21
C ILE A 123 -16.23 5.92 1.69
N LEU A 124 -16.36 5.02 2.67
CA LEU A 124 -17.66 4.62 3.21
C LEU A 124 -18.38 5.74 3.95
N ALA A 125 -17.63 6.69 4.53
CA ALA A 125 -18.18 7.85 5.22
C ALA A 125 -18.45 9.05 4.28
N ALA A 126 -17.87 9.04 3.07
CA ALA A 126 -18.03 10.12 2.10
C ALA A 126 -19.38 10.03 1.37
N LYS A 127 -19.93 11.18 1.01
CA LYS A 127 -21.15 11.28 0.20
C LYS A 127 -20.80 11.38 -1.29
N PRO A 128 -21.58 10.75 -2.20
CA PRO A 128 -21.47 11.06 -3.62
C PRO A 128 -21.86 12.52 -3.88
N PHE A 129 -21.25 13.15 -4.88
CA PHE A 129 -21.70 14.46 -5.39
C PHE A 129 -23.06 14.36 -6.10
#